data_AF-A0A3N5GMA1-F1
#
_entry.id   AF-A0A3N5GMA1-F1
#
_cell.length_a   1.000
_cell.length_b   1.000
_cell.length_c   1.000
_cell.angle_alpha   90.00
_cell.angle_beta   90.00
_cell.angle_gamma   90.00
#
_symmetry.space_group_name_H-M   'P 1'
#
loop_
_entity.id
_entity.type
_entity.pdbx_description
1 polymer ?
#
loop_
_entity_poly.entity_id
_entity_poly.type
_entity_poly.pdbx_seq_one_letter_code
_entity_poly.pdbx_strand_id
1 'polypeptide(L)'
;MTDRMAPGHMYRPQLGTGIEWKPDSVSLWDGGMVVETAPHATASAWEYFHTLAFAGSFPTVTHWWFRSAWTQRARLTGIRGWMDNSTPWGYMQFIDESVPAQMWTIAEGERLQISVPFPPNEVQPLNLPLRLALARLVAGVIHDEVPPDTWLMMTSLVRREELSLALPDSFDALPWQIEGVGLPIRTAFCA
;
A
#
# COMPACT_ATOMS: atom_id res chain seq x y z
N MET A 1 -0.46 -0.18 -25.95
CA MET A 1 0.09 -1.26 -25.11
C MET A 1 -1.05 -1.80 -24.28
N THR A 2 -1.13 -3.11 -24.09
CA THR A 2 -2.17 -3.73 -23.24
C THR A 2 -1.74 -3.61 -21.78
N ASP A 3 -2.63 -3.14 -20.91
CA ASP A 3 -2.36 -3.09 -19.47
C ASP A 3 -2.18 -4.51 -18.94
N ARG A 4 -1.05 -4.75 -18.29
CA ARG A 4 -0.73 -5.99 -17.59
C ARG A 4 -0.54 -5.71 -16.11
N MET A 5 -1.27 -6.45 -15.30
CA MET A 5 -1.19 -6.43 -13.84
C MET A 5 -0.43 -7.66 -13.34
N ALA A 6 0.34 -7.51 -12.27
CA ALA A 6 1.04 -8.62 -11.63
C ALA A 6 1.31 -8.35 -10.13
N PRO A 7 1.54 -9.38 -9.32
CA PRO A 7 1.92 -9.19 -7.93
C PRO A 7 3.33 -8.62 -7.79
N GLY A 8 3.47 -7.56 -7.00
CA GLY A 8 4.74 -6.86 -6.73
C GLY A 8 5.38 -7.19 -5.39
N HIS A 9 4.88 -8.20 -4.67
CA HIS A 9 5.36 -8.60 -3.34
C HIS A 9 6.16 -9.91 -3.38
N MET A 10 6.91 -10.20 -2.30
CA MET A 10 7.61 -11.49 -2.14
C MET A 10 6.65 -12.67 -2.27
N TYR A 11 7.10 -13.75 -2.93
CA TYR A 11 6.29 -14.96 -3.12
C TYR A 11 5.78 -15.52 -1.80
N ARG A 12 4.48 -15.81 -1.77
CA ARG A 12 3.78 -16.31 -0.59
C ARG A 12 3.05 -17.59 -0.96
N PRO A 13 3.56 -18.77 -0.55
CA PRO A 13 2.99 -20.06 -0.94
C PRO A 13 1.49 -20.20 -0.61
N GLN A 14 1.05 -19.61 0.50
CA GLN A 14 -0.35 -19.67 0.94
C GLN A 14 -1.31 -18.91 0.00
N LEU A 15 -0.81 -17.91 -0.74
CA LEU A 15 -1.61 -17.19 -1.74
C LEU A 15 -1.34 -17.67 -3.17
N GLY A 16 -0.24 -18.43 -3.40
CA GLY A 16 0.22 -18.80 -4.73
C GLY A 16 0.67 -17.60 -5.59
N THR A 17 0.98 -16.46 -4.97
CA THR A 17 1.26 -15.20 -5.69
C THR A 17 2.49 -14.48 -5.15
N GLY A 18 3.15 -13.70 -6.00
CA GLY A 18 4.31 -12.89 -5.66
C GLY A 18 5.52 -13.22 -6.51
N ILE A 19 6.67 -12.70 -6.10
CA ILE A 19 7.93 -12.86 -6.81
C ILE A 19 8.85 -13.72 -5.96
N GLU A 20 9.23 -14.87 -6.49
CA GLU A 20 10.21 -15.75 -5.88
C GLU A 20 11.59 -15.34 -6.36
N TRP A 21 12.44 -14.89 -5.44
CA TRP A 21 13.81 -14.53 -5.72
C TRP A 21 14.74 -15.74 -5.54
N LYS A 22 15.68 -15.93 -6.47
CA LYS A 22 16.77 -16.92 -6.43
C LYS A 22 18.08 -16.20 -6.76
N PRO A 23 19.26 -16.77 -6.50
CA PRO A 23 20.52 -16.05 -6.73
C PRO A 23 20.74 -15.55 -8.17
N ASP A 24 20.20 -16.25 -9.17
CA ASP A 24 20.42 -15.99 -10.60
C ASP A 24 19.15 -15.59 -11.38
N SER A 25 17.99 -15.66 -10.73
CA SER A 25 16.71 -15.58 -11.40
C SER A 25 15.57 -15.22 -10.45
N VAL A 26 14.51 -14.65 -11.03
CA VAL A 26 13.26 -14.36 -10.33
C VAL A 26 12.10 -15.00 -11.09
N SER A 27 11.17 -15.58 -10.36
CA SER A 27 9.93 -16.13 -10.91
C SER A 27 8.73 -15.33 -10.43
N LEU A 28 7.93 -14.84 -11.36
CA LEU A 28 6.65 -14.22 -11.08
C LEU A 28 5.58 -15.32 -10.98
N TRP A 29 4.97 -15.43 -9.80
CA TRP A 29 3.92 -16.39 -9.50
C TRP A 29 2.56 -15.70 -9.46
N ASP A 30 1.57 -16.29 -10.13
CA ASP A 30 0.17 -15.88 -10.08
C ASP A 30 -0.74 -17.11 -10.07
N GLY A 31 -1.70 -17.15 -9.14
CA GLY A 31 -2.62 -18.28 -8.99
C GLY A 31 -1.95 -19.65 -8.78
N GLY A 32 -0.77 -19.70 -8.16
CA GLY A 32 0.00 -20.92 -7.92
C GLY A 32 0.84 -21.40 -9.11
N MET A 33 0.91 -20.61 -10.18
CA MET A 33 1.67 -20.93 -11.39
C MET A 33 2.78 -19.89 -11.62
N VAL A 34 3.95 -20.34 -12.09
CA VAL A 34 4.97 -19.43 -12.62
C VAL A 34 4.48 -18.92 -13.97
N VAL A 35 4.21 -17.62 -14.07
CA VAL A 35 3.74 -16.97 -15.30
C VAL A 35 4.87 -16.33 -16.09
N GLU A 36 5.99 -16.01 -15.44
CA GLU A 36 7.17 -15.44 -16.07
C GLU A 36 8.42 -15.68 -15.22
N THR A 37 9.58 -15.81 -15.87
CA THR A 37 10.89 -15.86 -15.20
C THR A 37 11.82 -14.88 -15.89
N ALA A 38 12.64 -14.20 -15.11
CA ALA A 38 13.59 -13.21 -15.61
C ALA A 38 14.92 -13.27 -14.84
N PRO A 39 16.05 -12.87 -15.46
CA PRO A 39 17.30 -12.71 -14.75
C PRO A 39 17.32 -11.43 -13.90
N HIS A 40 18.23 -11.36 -12.93
CA HIS A 40 18.59 -10.14 -12.20
C HIS A 40 20.06 -10.21 -11.73
N ALA A 41 20.56 -9.11 -11.15
CA ALA A 41 21.94 -9.00 -10.67
C ALA A 41 22.07 -8.62 -9.18
N THR A 42 20.94 -8.47 -8.47
CA THR A 42 20.93 -8.09 -7.04
C THR A 42 21.52 -9.20 -6.17
N ALA A 43 22.27 -8.85 -5.13
CA ALA A 43 22.96 -9.80 -4.27
C ALA A 43 22.05 -10.52 -3.25
N SER A 44 20.85 -9.99 -3.01
CA SER A 44 19.89 -10.58 -2.07
C SER A 44 18.44 -10.26 -2.44
N ALA A 45 17.50 -11.05 -1.92
CA ALA A 45 16.07 -10.75 -2.02
C ALA A 45 15.73 -9.39 -1.41
N TRP A 46 16.35 -9.04 -0.27
CA TRP A 46 16.14 -7.73 0.36
C TRP A 46 16.53 -6.60 -0.58
N GLU A 47 17.72 -6.65 -1.19
CA GLU A 47 18.18 -5.65 -2.15
C GLU A 47 17.24 -5.58 -3.37
N TYR A 48 16.77 -6.73 -3.86
CA TYR A 48 15.86 -6.81 -5.00
C TYR A 48 14.53 -6.08 -4.78
N PHE A 49 13.90 -6.32 -3.62
CA PHE A 49 12.65 -5.64 -3.28
C PHE A 49 12.88 -4.19 -2.86
N HIS A 50 13.96 -3.90 -2.12
CA HIS A 50 14.26 -2.54 -1.67
C HIS A 50 14.60 -1.63 -2.87
N THR A 51 15.38 -2.09 -3.83
CA THR A 51 15.70 -1.28 -5.03
C THR A 51 14.57 -1.27 -6.06
N LEU A 52 13.45 -1.98 -5.80
CA LEU A 52 12.35 -2.18 -6.75
C LEU A 52 12.80 -2.81 -8.08
N ALA A 53 13.85 -3.63 -8.04
CA ALA A 53 14.46 -4.22 -9.24
C ALA A 53 13.48 -5.09 -10.05
N PHE A 54 12.42 -5.60 -9.42
CA PHE A 54 11.34 -6.33 -10.10
C PHE A 54 10.66 -5.54 -11.21
N ALA A 55 10.56 -4.22 -11.08
CA ALA A 55 10.05 -3.37 -12.15
C ALA A 55 10.94 -3.45 -13.39
N GLY A 56 12.25 -3.67 -13.23
CA GLY A 56 13.19 -3.88 -14.32
C GLY A 56 13.13 -5.30 -14.89
N SER A 57 13.03 -6.32 -14.02
CA SER A 57 12.98 -7.73 -14.43
C SER A 57 11.72 -8.09 -15.24
N PHE A 58 10.59 -7.42 -15.00
CA PHE A 58 9.33 -7.70 -15.68
C PHE A 58 8.78 -6.45 -16.40
N PRO A 59 9.42 -5.99 -17.49
CA PRO A 59 9.12 -4.70 -18.10
C PRO A 59 7.74 -4.63 -18.77
N THR A 60 7.11 -5.77 -19.04
CA THR A 60 5.76 -5.84 -19.62
C THR A 60 4.67 -5.63 -18.58
N VAL A 61 4.98 -5.68 -17.27
CA VAL A 61 4.05 -5.36 -16.20
C VAL A 61 3.92 -3.85 -16.07
N THR A 62 2.70 -3.35 -16.25
CA THR A 62 2.37 -1.93 -16.18
C THR A 62 1.88 -1.52 -14.79
N HIS A 63 1.25 -2.44 -14.06
CA HIS A 63 0.63 -2.19 -12.77
C HIS A 63 0.95 -3.32 -11.80
N TRP A 64 1.33 -2.95 -10.59
CA TRP A 64 1.71 -3.85 -9.51
C TRP A 64 0.65 -3.83 -8.42
N TRP A 65 0.16 -5.01 -8.02
CA TRP A 65 -0.67 -5.14 -6.83
C TRP A 65 0.12 -5.82 -5.71
N PHE A 66 -0.26 -5.54 -4.47
CA PHE A 66 0.46 -6.02 -3.29
C PHE A 66 -0.54 -6.72 -2.39
N ARG A 67 -0.43 -8.05 -2.29
CA ARG A 67 -1.44 -8.96 -1.70
C ARG A 67 -2.78 -9.03 -2.42
N SER A 68 -3.36 -7.90 -2.77
CA SER A 68 -4.64 -7.79 -3.47
C SER A 68 -4.64 -6.60 -4.42
N ALA A 69 -5.40 -6.74 -5.51
CA ALA A 69 -5.70 -5.68 -6.47
C ALA A 69 -7.00 -4.94 -6.07
N TRP A 70 -7.09 -4.52 -4.81
CA TRP A 70 -8.24 -3.81 -4.27
C TRP A 70 -8.52 -2.53 -5.06
N THR A 71 -9.73 -2.40 -5.61
CA THR A 71 -10.17 -1.20 -6.34
C THR A 71 -11.64 -0.95 -6.03
N GLN A 72 -11.92 0.06 -5.21
CA GLN A 72 -13.27 0.43 -4.80
C GLN A 72 -13.35 1.94 -4.50
N ARG A 73 -14.45 2.37 -3.87
CA ARG A 73 -14.61 3.74 -3.40
C ARG A 73 -14.47 3.80 -1.88
N ALA A 74 -13.88 4.90 -1.41
CA ALA A 74 -13.88 5.28 -0.01
C ALA A 74 -14.44 6.70 0.14
N ARG A 75 -15.07 6.98 1.27
CA ARG A 75 -15.52 8.31 1.68
C ARG A 75 -15.01 8.59 3.08
N LEU A 76 -14.39 9.73 3.29
CA LEU A 76 -13.91 10.16 4.61
C LEU A 76 -14.67 11.38 5.05
N THR A 77 -14.97 11.46 6.34
CA THR A 77 -15.42 12.71 6.96
C THR A 77 -14.21 13.62 7.22
N GLY A 78 -14.46 14.91 7.49
CA GLY A 78 -13.50 15.74 8.22
C GLY A 78 -13.34 15.31 9.68
N ILE A 79 -12.63 16.10 10.49
CA ILE A 79 -12.51 15.88 11.94
C ILE A 79 -13.91 15.96 12.57
N ARG A 80 -14.29 14.91 13.29
CA ARG A 80 -15.59 14.79 13.99
C ARG A 80 -15.46 15.02 15.49
N GLY A 81 -14.25 14.89 16.03
CA GLY A 81 -13.97 15.17 17.43
C GLY A 81 -12.52 14.85 17.77
N TRP A 82 -12.26 14.78 19.07
CA TRP A 82 -10.96 14.45 19.65
C TRP A 82 -11.14 13.32 20.67
N MET A 83 -10.28 12.30 20.64
CA MET A 83 -10.36 11.18 21.59
C MET A 83 -9.82 11.59 22.97
N ASP A 84 -8.85 12.48 22.96
CA ASP A 84 -8.23 13.17 24.10
C ASP A 84 -8.02 14.65 23.72
N ASN A 85 -7.01 15.34 24.27
CA ASN A 85 -6.75 16.75 23.96
C ASN A 85 -5.91 16.96 22.68
N SER A 86 -5.37 15.92 22.03
CA SER A 86 -4.44 16.03 20.90
C SER A 86 -4.65 15.03 19.75
N THR A 87 -5.54 14.05 19.91
CA THR A 87 -5.81 13.01 18.92
C THR A 87 -7.12 13.28 18.18
N PRO A 88 -7.11 13.96 17.01
CA PRO A 88 -8.31 14.14 16.21
C PRO A 88 -8.73 12.81 15.57
N TRP A 89 -10.04 12.65 15.38
CA TRP A 89 -10.62 11.48 14.73
C TRP A 89 -11.74 11.85 13.76
N GLY A 90 -12.01 10.93 12.83
CA GLY A 90 -13.16 10.96 11.94
C GLY A 90 -13.52 9.56 11.45
N TYR A 91 -14.38 9.47 10.45
CA TYR A 91 -14.84 8.20 9.90
C TYR A 91 -14.42 8.01 8.44
N MET A 92 -14.18 6.75 8.09
CA MET A 92 -13.94 6.26 6.74
C MET A 92 -14.98 5.17 6.44
N GLN A 93 -15.70 5.35 5.33
CA GLN A 93 -16.68 4.40 4.82
C GLN A 93 -16.15 3.80 3.51
N PHE A 94 -16.16 2.48 3.40
CA PHE A 94 -15.92 1.78 2.14
C PHE A 94 -17.25 1.51 1.43
N ILE A 95 -17.23 1.29 0.12
CA ILE A 95 -18.44 1.18 -0.72
C ILE A 95 -19.47 0.14 -0.25
N ASP A 96 -19.04 -0.85 0.52
CA ASP A 96 -19.96 -1.75 1.20
C ASP A 96 -20.63 -1.02 2.38
N GLU A 97 -21.78 -0.39 2.11
CA GLU A 97 -22.57 0.32 3.09
C GLU A 97 -23.20 -0.61 4.16
N SER A 98 -23.15 -1.94 3.96
CA SER A 98 -23.55 -2.89 5.01
C SER A 98 -22.52 -2.94 6.15
N VAL A 99 -21.28 -2.52 5.88
CA VAL A 99 -20.24 -2.36 6.89
C VAL A 99 -20.29 -0.92 7.41
N PRO A 100 -20.45 -0.71 8.73
CA PRO A 100 -20.43 0.63 9.30
C PRO A 100 -19.11 1.36 9.03
N ALA A 101 -19.18 2.70 8.95
CA ALA A 101 -18.00 3.53 8.83
C ALA A 101 -17.06 3.29 10.02
N GLN A 102 -15.77 3.15 9.73
CA GLN A 102 -14.74 2.85 10.73
C GLN A 102 -13.91 4.09 11.03
N MET A 103 -13.38 4.17 12.24
CA MET A 103 -12.66 5.34 12.71
C MET A 103 -11.26 5.41 12.10
N TRP A 104 -10.84 6.61 11.70
CA TRP A 104 -9.43 6.97 11.49
C TRP A 104 -9.00 7.96 12.58
N THR A 105 -7.71 7.97 12.92
CA THR A 105 -7.14 8.84 13.95
C THR A 105 -5.80 9.41 13.51
N ILE A 106 -5.40 10.53 14.11
CA ILE A 106 -4.01 11.01 14.05
C ILE A 106 -3.50 11.15 15.47
N ALA A 107 -2.46 10.39 15.82
CA ALA A 107 -1.82 10.45 17.12
C ALA A 107 -0.49 11.19 17.05
N GLU A 108 -0.16 11.90 18.14
CA GLU A 108 1.19 12.44 18.34
C GLU A 108 2.18 11.33 18.70
N GLY A 109 3.41 11.48 18.23
CA GLY A 109 4.55 10.62 18.52
C GLY A 109 5.83 11.33 18.10
N GLU A 110 6.92 10.59 17.90
CA GLU A 110 8.13 11.17 17.26
C GLU A 110 7.81 11.81 15.90
N ARG A 111 6.80 11.24 15.21
CA ARG A 111 6.16 11.78 14.01
C ARG A 111 4.67 11.57 14.13
N LEU A 112 3.87 12.41 13.47
CA LEU A 112 2.41 12.22 13.39
C LEU A 112 2.10 10.84 12.84
N GLN A 113 1.26 10.08 13.55
CA GLN A 113 0.87 8.74 13.15
C GLN A 113 -0.58 8.74 12.69
N ILE A 114 -0.82 8.35 11.43
CA ILE A 114 -2.17 8.22 10.89
C ILE A 114 -2.59 6.76 10.98
N SER A 115 -3.67 6.51 11.73
CA SER A 115 -4.34 5.22 11.75
C SER A 115 -5.52 5.24 10.78
N VAL A 116 -5.57 4.22 9.91
CA VAL A 116 -6.66 4.03 8.95
C VAL A 116 -7.22 2.61 9.09
N PRO A 117 -8.55 2.46 8.97
CA PRO A 117 -9.17 1.14 8.96
C PRO A 117 -8.80 0.40 7.67
N PHE A 118 -8.87 -0.92 7.72
CA PHE A 118 -8.73 -1.75 6.53
C PHE A 118 -10.07 -1.87 5.79
N PRO A 119 -10.05 -1.95 4.45
CA PRO A 119 -11.23 -2.36 3.72
C PRO A 119 -11.72 -3.74 4.19
N PRO A 120 -13.04 -4.00 4.11
CA PRO A 120 -13.58 -5.33 4.38
C PRO A 120 -12.85 -6.41 3.55
N ASN A 121 -12.60 -7.56 4.17
CA ASN A 121 -11.93 -8.73 3.56
C ASN A 121 -10.44 -8.57 3.24
N GLU A 122 -9.80 -7.43 3.56
CA GLU A 122 -8.34 -7.34 3.59
C GLU A 122 -7.80 -8.03 4.85
N VAL A 123 -7.08 -9.14 4.66
CA VAL A 123 -6.48 -9.92 5.75
C VAL A 123 -4.98 -9.71 5.75
N GLN A 124 -4.40 -9.72 6.96
CA GLN A 124 -2.96 -9.70 7.19
C GLN A 124 -2.20 -10.66 6.28
N PRO A 125 -1.02 -10.25 5.80
CA PRO A 125 -0.28 -9.04 6.15
C PRO A 125 -0.68 -7.86 5.27
N LEU A 126 -0.22 -6.68 5.69
CA LEU A 126 -0.53 -5.39 5.11
C LEU A 126 -0.34 -5.27 3.58
N ASN A 127 -1.40 -4.82 2.90
CA ASN A 127 -1.29 -4.09 1.65
C ASN A 127 -0.77 -2.66 1.94
N LEU A 128 0.56 -2.52 2.05
CA LEU A 128 1.23 -1.27 2.44
C LEU A 128 0.90 -0.08 1.52
N PRO A 129 0.93 -0.22 0.17
CA PRO A 129 0.53 0.87 -0.73
C PRO A 129 -0.91 1.32 -0.53
N LEU A 130 -1.83 0.39 -0.28
CA LEU A 130 -3.22 0.73 0.02
C LEU A 130 -3.34 1.51 1.33
N ARG A 131 -2.69 1.06 2.40
CA ARG A 131 -2.69 1.82 3.67
C ARG A 131 -2.09 3.21 3.50
N LEU A 132 -1.03 3.33 2.71
CA LEU A 132 -0.42 4.62 2.43
C LEU A 132 -1.38 5.55 1.67
N ALA A 133 -2.07 5.02 0.65
CA ALA A 133 -3.06 5.78 -0.11
C ALA A 133 -4.23 6.25 0.78
N LEU A 134 -4.73 5.38 1.67
CA LEU A 134 -5.78 5.72 2.63
C LEU A 134 -5.30 6.77 3.64
N ALA A 135 -4.08 6.67 4.15
CA ALA A 135 -3.51 7.66 5.06
C ALA A 135 -3.26 9.01 4.37
N ARG A 136 -2.82 9.01 3.10
CA ARG A 136 -2.75 10.23 2.26
C ARG A 136 -4.12 10.87 2.10
N LEU A 137 -5.16 10.07 1.96
CA LEU A 137 -6.52 10.59 1.84
C LEU A 137 -6.99 11.26 3.14
N VAL A 138 -6.66 10.71 4.31
CA VAL A 138 -6.89 11.39 5.61
C VAL A 138 -6.14 12.71 5.67
N ALA A 139 -4.85 12.71 5.34
CA ALA A 139 -4.03 13.93 5.33
C ALA A 139 -4.60 15.00 4.37
N GLY A 140 -5.01 14.59 3.16
CA GLY A 140 -5.60 15.49 2.17
C GLY A 140 -6.92 16.09 2.63
N VAL A 141 -7.76 15.35 3.34
CA VAL A 141 -9.00 15.90 3.94
C VAL A 141 -8.68 16.92 5.04
N ILE A 142 -7.63 16.71 5.84
CA ILE A 142 -7.25 17.61 6.94
C ILE A 142 -6.60 18.89 6.43
N HIS A 143 -5.89 18.81 5.30
CA HIS A 143 -5.26 19.96 4.64
C HIS A 143 -6.17 20.65 3.61
N ASP A 144 -7.47 20.31 3.58
CA ASP A 144 -8.46 20.84 2.62
C ASP A 144 -8.09 20.61 1.13
N GLU A 145 -7.19 19.67 0.84
CA GLU A 145 -6.82 19.24 -0.52
C GLU A 145 -7.87 18.30 -1.12
N VAL A 146 -8.61 17.61 -0.25
CA VAL A 146 -9.67 16.68 -0.61
C VAL A 146 -10.96 17.06 0.12
N PRO A 147 -12.08 17.28 -0.59
CA PRO A 147 -13.35 17.58 0.06
C PRO A 147 -13.83 16.40 0.94
N PRO A 148 -14.23 16.65 2.20
CA PRO A 148 -14.82 15.62 3.04
C PRO A 148 -16.18 15.16 2.48
N ASP A 149 -16.66 14.03 2.99
CA ASP A 149 -17.95 13.42 2.68
C ASP A 149 -18.16 13.13 1.17
N THR A 150 -17.07 13.06 0.40
CA THR A 150 -17.06 12.74 -1.03
C THR A 150 -16.58 11.32 -1.29
N TRP A 151 -17.28 10.60 -2.17
CA TRP A 151 -16.86 9.27 -2.62
C TRP A 151 -15.75 9.38 -3.66
N LEU A 152 -14.60 8.78 -3.37
CA LEU A 152 -13.42 8.78 -4.24
C LEU A 152 -13.08 7.37 -4.67
N MET A 153 -12.82 7.20 -5.97
CA MET A 153 -12.28 5.95 -6.49
C MET A 153 -10.84 5.79 -6.00
N MET A 154 -10.51 4.61 -5.51
CA MET A 154 -9.20 4.28 -5.01
C MET A 154 -8.78 2.90 -5.50
N THR A 155 -7.48 2.71 -5.68
CA THR A 155 -6.90 1.43 -6.06
C THR A 155 -5.61 1.18 -5.31
N SER A 156 -5.35 -0.09 -4.98
CA SER A 156 -4.06 -0.57 -4.52
C SER A 156 -3.10 -0.90 -5.66
N LEU A 157 -3.56 -0.80 -6.91
CA LEU A 157 -2.72 -0.97 -8.09
C LEU A 157 -1.78 0.23 -8.22
N VAL A 158 -0.49 -0.06 -8.21
CA VAL A 158 0.56 0.93 -8.33
C VAL A 158 1.12 0.86 -9.74
N ARG A 159 1.13 1.97 -10.47
CA ARG A 159 1.78 2.02 -11.77
C ARG A 159 3.27 1.78 -11.62
N ARG A 160 3.89 1.15 -12.62
CA ARG A 160 5.33 0.83 -12.61
C ARG A 160 6.18 2.06 -12.29
N GLU A 161 5.87 3.20 -12.87
CA GLU A 161 6.57 4.47 -12.70
C GLU A 161 6.31 5.14 -11.34
N GLU A 162 5.25 4.74 -10.63
CA GLU A 162 4.84 5.31 -9.33
C GLU A 162 5.32 4.48 -8.13
N LEU A 163 6.00 3.35 -8.36
CA LEU A 163 6.45 2.45 -7.29
C LEU A 163 7.24 3.17 -6.20
N SER A 164 8.14 4.08 -6.56
CA SER A 164 8.93 4.82 -5.57
C SER A 164 8.09 5.77 -4.72
N LEU A 165 7.00 6.32 -5.27
CA LEU A 165 6.08 7.18 -4.55
C LEU A 165 5.13 6.37 -3.65
N ALA A 166 4.75 5.17 -4.08
CA ALA A 166 3.88 4.25 -3.32
C ALA A 166 4.62 3.46 -2.24
N LEU A 167 5.94 3.28 -2.40
CA LEU A 167 6.84 2.62 -1.46
C LEU A 167 8.04 3.54 -1.18
N PRO A 168 7.85 4.65 -0.44
CA PRO A 168 8.94 5.55 -0.09
C PRO A 168 9.97 4.84 0.81
N ASP A 169 11.24 5.19 0.61
CA ASP A 169 12.41 4.59 1.28
C ASP A 169 12.93 5.41 2.47
N SER A 170 12.42 6.62 2.65
CA SER A 170 12.77 7.51 3.74
C SER A 170 11.54 7.94 4.52
N PHE A 171 11.73 8.19 5.81
CA PHE A 171 10.75 8.85 6.65
C PHE A 171 10.46 10.27 6.14
N ASP A 172 11.47 11.00 5.65
CA ASP A 172 11.32 12.39 5.23
C ASP A 172 10.45 12.57 3.97
N ALA A 173 10.09 11.47 3.29
CA ALA A 173 9.19 11.50 2.15
C ALA A 173 7.77 11.98 2.50
N LEU A 174 7.37 11.89 3.78
CA LEU A 174 6.05 12.30 4.27
C LEU A 174 6.20 12.96 5.65
N PRO A 175 5.41 13.99 6.00
CA PRO A 175 5.46 14.62 7.33
C PRO A 175 4.82 13.77 8.45
N TRP A 176 4.27 12.62 8.08
CA TRP A 176 3.59 11.67 8.96
C TRP A 176 3.97 10.24 8.57
N GLN A 177 3.58 9.27 9.39
CA GLN A 177 3.73 7.84 9.12
C GLN A 177 2.44 7.07 9.39
N ILE A 178 2.35 5.84 8.87
CA ILE A 178 1.21 4.98 9.12
C ILE A 178 1.38 4.35 10.51
N GLU A 179 0.32 4.38 11.33
CA GLU A 179 0.34 3.74 12.65
C GLU A 179 0.71 2.25 12.55
N GLY A 180 1.62 1.83 13.43
CA GLY A 180 2.15 0.47 13.49
C GLY A 180 3.26 0.16 12.47
N VAL A 181 3.64 1.11 11.61
CA VAL A 181 4.75 0.95 10.66
C VAL A 181 5.94 1.80 11.11
N GLY A 182 6.79 1.21 11.96
CA GLY A 182 7.96 1.87 12.56
C GLY A 182 9.23 1.91 11.70
N LEU A 183 9.13 1.58 10.42
CA LEU A 183 10.22 1.61 9.44
C LEU A 183 9.75 2.40 8.21
N PRO A 184 10.66 2.91 7.36
CA PRO A 184 10.26 3.42 6.05
C PRO A 184 9.44 2.37 5.29
N ILE A 185 8.41 2.80 4.55
CA ILE A 185 7.43 1.90 3.93
C ILE A 185 8.11 0.82 3.08
N ARG A 186 9.11 1.20 2.29
CA ARG A 186 9.90 0.27 1.48
C ARG A 186 10.66 -0.76 2.32
N THR A 187 11.23 -0.35 3.44
CA THR A 187 11.92 -1.26 4.37
C THR A 187 10.93 -2.22 5.02
N ALA A 188 9.76 -1.72 5.45
CA ALA A 188 8.69 -2.56 6.00
C ALA A 188 8.12 -3.54 4.96
N PHE A 189 8.10 -3.15 3.68
CA PHE A 189 7.69 -3.99 2.57
C PHE A 189 8.64 -5.17 2.30
N CYS A 190 9.93 -5.02 2.60
CA CYS A 190 10.93 -6.07 2.44
C CYS A 190 10.96 -7.11 3.58
N ALA A 191 10.17 -6.91 4.64
CA ALA A 191 10.14 -7.75 5.84
C ALA A 191 9.16 -8.93 5.76
#